data_AF-A0A963VB27-F1
#
_entry.id   AF-A0A963VB27-F1
#
_cell.length_a   1.000
_cell.length_b   1.000
_cell.length_c   1.000
_cell.angle_alpha   90.00
_cell.angle_beta   90.00
_cell.angle_gamma   90.00
#
_symmetry.space_group_name_H-M   'P 1'
#
loop_
_entity.id
_entity.type
_entity.pdbx_description
1 polymer ?
#
loop_
_entity_poly.entity_id
_entity_poly.type
_entity_poly.pdbx_seq_one_letter_code
_entity_poly.pdbx_strand_id
1 'polypeptide(L)'
;MLEKLGLRLRIFLFFAFLALTGMAAIGLGLWAGYTRLESSGPGSAFVMAGAIAGFALLGLTAWVWYLFDENVARAIGRIAGGMRAEAHAGGALLDEGAARYLGDLAPAAAAVTGSLTETRNALAEAVQRETVRLADEKARLETLLSDVPVGVLLCSADHQLAFYNGQAVDLLGAGAAPGLDRKVFAYLRDGPIRQAHDRLVAIGDPDAASDLLCATVAGARILAGRMRLVAGG
;
A
#
# COMPACT_ATOMS: atom_id res chain seq x y z
N MET A 1 35.23 -24.81 -1.04
CA MET A 1 34.97 -25.94 -0.10
C MET A 1 34.59 -25.47 1.32
N LEU A 2 35.12 -24.34 1.82
CA LEU A 2 34.71 -23.73 3.11
C LEU A 2 33.32 -23.04 3.10
N GLU A 3 32.73 -22.86 1.92
CA GLU A 3 31.48 -22.11 1.72
C GLU A 3 30.22 -22.85 2.19
N LYS A 4 30.29 -24.17 2.41
CA LYS A 4 29.15 -25.01 2.86
C LYS A 4 29.13 -25.32 4.36
N LEU A 5 30.08 -24.78 5.14
CA LEU A 5 30.07 -25.02 6.59
C LEU A 5 28.96 -24.20 7.26
N GLY A 6 28.00 -24.90 7.87
CA GLY A 6 26.92 -24.27 8.63
C GLY A 6 27.43 -23.34 9.73
N LEU A 7 26.65 -22.31 10.04
CA LEU A 7 26.96 -21.27 11.03
C LEU A 7 27.48 -21.86 12.36
N ARG A 8 26.87 -22.95 12.83
CA ARG A 8 27.24 -23.65 14.08
C ARG A 8 28.65 -24.24 14.03
N LEU A 9 29.05 -24.83 12.92
CA LEU A 9 30.39 -25.41 12.75
C LEU A 9 31.46 -24.32 12.66
N ARG A 10 31.14 -23.17 12.06
CA ARG A 10 32.05 -22.03 12.02
C ARG A 10 32.24 -21.42 13.41
N ILE A 11 31.16 -21.18 14.13
CA ILE A 11 31.20 -20.75 15.53
C ILE A 11 32.07 -21.73 16.34
N PHE A 12 31.84 -23.04 16.17
CA PHE A 12 32.65 -24.07 16.80
C PHE A 12 34.14 -23.96 16.43
N LEU A 13 34.50 -23.76 15.15
CA LEU A 13 35.89 -23.59 14.72
C LEU A 13 36.55 -22.35 15.34
N PHE A 14 35.83 -21.25 15.52
CA PHE A 14 36.34 -20.07 16.22
C PHE A 14 36.63 -20.35 17.70
N PHE A 15 35.71 -21.01 18.41
CA PHE A 15 35.92 -21.41 19.79
C PHE A 15 37.03 -22.45 19.93
N ALA A 16 37.12 -23.40 19.00
CA ALA A 16 38.18 -24.39 18.95
C ALA A 16 39.54 -23.72 18.70
N PHE A 17 39.62 -22.78 17.76
CA PHE A 17 40.83 -22.01 17.50
C PHE A 17 41.24 -21.23 18.75
N LEU A 18 40.33 -20.45 19.33
CA LEU A 18 40.56 -19.68 20.56
C LEU A 18 41.09 -20.57 21.70
N ALA A 19 40.46 -21.72 21.92
CA ALA A 19 40.90 -22.69 22.93
C ALA A 19 42.31 -23.21 22.66
N LEU A 20 42.63 -23.58 21.42
CA LEU A 20 43.93 -24.11 21.02
C LEU A 20 45.04 -23.07 21.16
N THR A 21 44.77 -21.86 20.70
CA THR A 21 45.71 -20.74 20.84
C THR A 21 45.86 -20.25 22.27
N GLY A 22 44.80 -20.28 23.08
CA GLY A 22 44.88 -19.99 24.51
C GLY A 22 45.76 -21.02 25.23
N MET A 23 45.58 -22.30 24.91
CA MET A 23 46.43 -23.39 25.44
C MET A 23 47.90 -23.19 25.04
N ALA A 24 48.15 -22.83 23.77
CA ALA A 24 49.51 -22.56 23.27
C ALA A 24 50.15 -21.33 23.95
N ALA A 25 49.39 -20.25 24.16
CA ALA A 25 49.87 -19.05 24.84
C ALA A 25 50.24 -19.33 26.31
N ILE A 26 49.40 -20.11 27.02
CA ILE A 26 49.69 -20.57 28.39
C ILE A 26 50.94 -21.45 28.39
N GLY A 27 51.05 -22.41 27.47
CA GLY A 27 52.23 -23.28 27.34
C GLY A 27 53.52 -22.52 27.08
N LEU A 28 53.50 -21.53 26.17
CA LEU A 28 54.64 -20.66 25.88
C LEU A 28 55.02 -19.80 27.08
N GLY A 29 54.04 -19.26 27.81
CA GLY A 29 54.27 -18.52 29.05
C GLY A 29 54.97 -19.38 30.11
N LEU A 30 54.47 -20.59 30.35
CA LEU A 30 55.07 -21.54 31.29
C LEU A 30 56.49 -21.94 30.89
N TRP A 31 56.73 -22.21 29.60
CA TRP A 31 58.05 -22.54 29.08
C TRP A 31 59.04 -21.38 29.21
N ALA A 32 58.61 -20.15 28.90
CA ALA A 32 59.43 -18.95 29.05
C ALA A 32 59.75 -18.65 30.54
N GLY A 33 58.79 -18.92 31.44
CA GLY A 33 59.02 -18.81 32.89
C GLY A 33 60.00 -19.85 33.42
N TYR A 34 59.89 -21.09 32.95
CA TYR A 34 60.79 -22.19 33.33
C TYR A 34 62.24 -21.93 32.88
N THR A 35 62.44 -21.49 31.64
CA THR A 35 63.78 -21.20 31.10
C THR A 35 64.49 -20.02 31.75
N ARG A 36 63.76 -19.11 32.41
CA ARG A 36 64.33 -17.95 33.14
C ARG A 36 64.47 -18.15 34.64
N LEU A 37 64.14 -19.33 35.16
CA LEU A 37 64.12 -19.61 36.59
C LEU A 37 65.53 -19.51 37.23
N GLU A 38 66.58 -19.84 36.47
CA GLU A 38 67.96 -19.84 36.96
C GLU A 38 68.62 -18.44 37.00
N SER A 39 68.11 -17.46 36.25
CA SER A 39 68.80 -16.17 36.05
C SER A 39 68.27 -15.00 36.88
N SER A 40 67.05 -15.07 37.44
CA SER A 40 66.37 -13.87 37.97
C SER A 40 65.55 -14.10 39.27
N GLY A 41 65.60 -15.31 39.83
CA GLY A 41 64.81 -15.72 40.99
C GLY A 41 63.35 -16.06 40.63
N PRO A 42 62.68 -16.94 41.40
CA PRO A 42 61.39 -17.52 40.99
C PRO A 42 60.29 -16.47 40.77
N GLY A 43 60.16 -15.49 41.66
CA GLY A 43 59.05 -14.53 41.64
C GLY A 43 59.03 -13.61 40.41
N SER A 44 60.19 -13.11 39.97
CA SER A 44 60.29 -12.20 38.82
C SER A 44 60.03 -12.93 37.49
N ALA A 45 60.50 -14.18 37.38
CA ALA A 45 60.28 -15.04 36.21
C ALA A 45 58.79 -15.36 36.02
N PHE A 46 58.07 -15.69 37.10
CA PHE A 46 56.63 -15.94 37.03
C PHE A 46 55.80 -14.70 36.67
N VAL A 47 56.12 -13.53 37.23
CA VAL A 47 55.41 -12.27 36.92
C VAL A 47 55.58 -11.91 35.45
N MET A 48 56.79 -12.02 34.91
CA MET A 48 57.05 -11.69 33.51
C MET A 48 56.45 -12.73 32.54
N ALA A 49 56.51 -14.02 32.88
CA ALA A 49 55.83 -15.07 32.14
C ALA A 49 54.30 -14.87 32.11
N GLY A 50 53.71 -14.53 33.25
CA GLY A 50 52.29 -14.20 33.37
C GLY A 50 51.91 -12.95 32.58
N ALA A 51 52.74 -11.91 32.59
CA ALA A 51 52.53 -10.70 31.80
C ALA A 51 52.57 -11.02 30.29
N ILE A 52 53.58 -11.76 29.81
CA ILE A 52 53.69 -12.15 28.40
C ILE A 52 52.50 -13.02 27.98
N ALA A 53 52.15 -14.03 28.77
CA ALA A 53 51.01 -14.91 28.49
C ALA A 53 49.70 -14.13 28.50
N GLY A 54 49.51 -13.23 29.46
CA GLY A 54 48.32 -12.38 29.58
C GLY A 54 48.15 -11.44 28.39
N PHE A 55 49.21 -10.73 27.99
CA PHE A 55 49.15 -9.88 26.79
C PHE A 55 48.97 -10.69 25.51
N ALA A 56 49.60 -11.86 25.40
CA ALA A 56 49.39 -12.76 24.26
C ALA A 56 47.93 -13.23 24.18
N LEU A 57 47.35 -13.66 25.30
CA LEU A 57 45.94 -14.07 25.40
C LEU A 57 44.98 -12.92 25.05
N LEU A 58 45.24 -11.72 25.58
CA LEU A 58 44.42 -10.53 25.28
C LEU A 58 44.47 -10.17 23.80
N GLY A 59 45.67 -10.09 23.20
CA GLY A 59 45.83 -9.78 21.78
C GLY A 59 45.15 -10.82 20.90
N LEU A 60 45.27 -12.10 21.26
CA LEU A 60 44.68 -13.19 20.50
C LEU A 60 43.15 -13.23 20.62
N THR A 61 42.61 -12.97 21.83
CA THR A 61 41.16 -12.85 22.05
C THR A 61 40.59 -11.67 21.26
N ALA A 62 41.27 -10.51 21.26
CA ALA A 62 40.87 -9.35 20.47
C ALA A 62 40.93 -9.64 18.95
N TRP A 63 41.96 -10.37 18.49
CA TRP A 63 42.08 -10.78 17.10
C TRP A 63 40.95 -11.71 16.65
N VAL A 64 40.63 -12.72 17.47
CA VAL A 64 39.51 -13.65 17.21
C VAL A 64 38.17 -12.91 17.24
N TRP A 65 37.99 -11.98 18.18
CA TRP A 65 36.80 -11.13 18.23
C TRP A 65 36.62 -10.30 16.97
N TYR A 66 37.68 -9.63 16.50
CA TYR A 66 37.66 -8.87 15.25
C TYR A 66 37.27 -9.74 14.05
N LEU A 67 37.84 -10.94 13.94
CA LEU A 67 37.52 -11.87 12.86
C LEU A 67 36.07 -12.37 12.93
N PHE A 68 35.53 -12.57 14.14
CA PHE A 68 34.13 -12.92 14.33
C PHE A 68 33.18 -11.79 13.93
N ASP A 69 33.47 -10.56 14.36
CA ASP A 69 32.63 -9.39 14.07
C ASP A 69 32.53 -9.13 12.56
N GLU A 70 33.67 -9.17 11.86
CA GLU A 70 33.73 -8.92 10.42
C GLU A 70 32.99 -10.00 9.60
N ASN A 71 33.13 -11.28 10.00
CA ASN A 71 32.55 -12.39 9.24
C ASN A 71 31.09 -12.72 9.63
N VAL A 72 30.68 -12.47 10.87
CA VAL A 72 29.36 -12.87 11.39
C VAL A 72 28.45 -11.68 11.62
N ALA A 73 28.85 -10.74 12.49
CA ALA A 73 27.98 -9.62 12.87
C ALA A 73 27.67 -8.73 11.66
N ARG A 74 28.68 -8.40 10.86
CA ARG A 74 28.54 -7.60 9.64
C ARG A 74 27.71 -8.30 8.56
N ALA A 75 27.80 -9.63 8.46
CA ALA A 75 26.99 -10.41 7.52
C ALA A 75 25.52 -10.41 7.94
N ILE A 76 25.22 -10.62 9.23
CA ILE A 76 23.85 -10.60 9.77
C ILE A 76 23.22 -9.22 9.57
N GLY A 77 23.98 -8.16 9.87
CA GLY A 77 23.54 -6.78 9.68
C GLY A 77 23.14 -6.49 8.23
N ARG A 78 23.91 -6.99 7.26
CA ARG A 78 23.60 -6.82 5.82
C ARG A 78 22.33 -7.55 5.41
N ILE A 79 22.13 -8.81 5.81
CA ILE A 79 20.88 -9.54 5.49
C ILE A 79 19.68 -8.86 6.13
N ALA A 80 19.78 -8.49 7.41
CA ALA A 80 18.70 -7.80 8.10
C ALA A 80 18.40 -6.41 7.50
N GLY A 81 19.42 -5.71 7.01
CA GLY A 81 19.26 -4.47 6.25
C GLY A 81 18.54 -4.68 4.93
N GLY A 82 18.96 -5.68 4.15
CA GLY A 82 18.35 -6.05 2.87
C GLY A 82 16.88 -6.46 3.01
N MET A 83 16.54 -7.29 4.01
CA MET A 83 15.15 -7.66 4.27
C MET A 83 14.28 -6.45 4.68
N ARG A 84 14.80 -5.52 5.48
CA ARG A 84 14.06 -4.29 5.83
C ARG A 84 13.87 -3.38 4.61
N ALA A 85 14.89 -3.24 3.78
CA ALA A 85 14.80 -2.48 2.54
C ALA A 85 13.74 -3.08 1.60
N GLU A 86 13.72 -4.40 1.42
CA GLU A 86 12.70 -5.08 0.62
C GLU A 86 11.29 -4.95 1.20
N ALA A 87 11.16 -5.05 2.53
CA ALA A 87 9.87 -4.89 3.20
C ALA A 87 9.30 -3.48 2.99
N HIS A 88 10.13 -2.43 3.05
CA HIS A 88 9.68 -1.03 3.01
C HIS A 88 9.70 -0.38 1.62
N ALA A 89 10.69 -0.67 0.79
CA ALA A 89 10.89 0.01 -0.50
C ALA A 89 10.53 -0.87 -1.71
N GLY A 90 10.59 -2.20 -1.58
CA GLY A 90 10.33 -3.16 -2.66
C GLY A 90 11.32 -3.04 -3.82
N GLY A 91 12.18 -4.05 -4.01
CA GLY A 91 13.12 -4.12 -5.15
C GLY A 91 14.61 -4.25 -4.79
N ALA A 92 14.97 -4.50 -3.53
CA ALA A 92 16.33 -4.81 -3.17
C ALA A 92 16.59 -6.32 -3.35
N LEU A 93 17.19 -6.69 -4.48
CA LEU A 93 17.82 -8.01 -4.64
C LEU A 93 18.83 -8.16 -3.49
N LEU A 94 18.61 -9.14 -2.61
CA LEU A 94 19.63 -9.53 -1.64
C LEU A 94 20.88 -9.90 -2.44
N ASP A 95 21.95 -9.10 -2.32
CA ASP A 95 23.23 -9.39 -2.97
C ASP A 95 23.70 -10.78 -2.51
N GLU A 96 23.72 -11.74 -3.43
CA GLU A 96 24.11 -13.13 -3.19
C GLU A 96 25.53 -13.21 -2.57
N GLY A 97 26.38 -12.21 -2.82
CA GLY A 97 27.70 -12.08 -2.24
C GLY A 97 27.71 -11.74 -0.73
N ALA A 98 26.73 -10.95 -0.25
CA ALA A 98 26.66 -10.54 1.15
C ALA A 98 26.26 -11.69 2.09
N ALA A 99 25.60 -12.71 1.54
CA ALA A 99 24.95 -13.78 2.26
C ALA A 99 25.74 -15.11 2.21
N ARG A 100 26.81 -15.18 1.40
CA ARG A 100 27.73 -16.33 1.24
C ARG A 100 28.26 -16.88 2.58
N TYR A 101 28.27 -16.07 3.64
CA TYR A 101 28.78 -16.47 4.96
C TYR A 101 27.72 -17.00 5.95
N LEU A 102 26.43 -16.94 5.60
CA LEU A 102 25.34 -17.26 6.53
C LEU A 102 24.69 -18.63 6.31
N GLY A 103 25.20 -19.44 5.38
CA GLY A 103 24.68 -20.79 5.12
C GLY A 103 23.22 -20.74 4.69
N ASP A 104 22.36 -21.48 5.36
CA ASP A 104 20.94 -21.65 4.99
C ASP A 104 20.06 -20.41 5.25
N LEU A 105 20.54 -19.44 6.04
CA LEU A 105 19.81 -18.20 6.31
C LEU A 105 19.66 -17.33 5.06
N ALA A 106 20.67 -17.34 4.19
CA ALA A 106 20.69 -16.59 2.94
C ALA A 106 19.59 -17.05 1.97
N PRO A 107 19.53 -18.34 1.56
CA PRO A 107 18.49 -18.83 0.68
C PRO A 107 17.09 -18.80 1.32
N ALA A 108 16.98 -18.99 2.64
CA ALA A 108 15.69 -18.86 3.34
C ALA A 108 15.16 -17.41 3.29
N ALA A 109 16.02 -16.41 3.54
CA ALA A 109 15.64 -15.01 3.41
C ALA A 109 15.24 -14.67 1.97
N ALA A 110 16.01 -15.13 0.98
CA ALA A 110 15.72 -14.92 -0.44
C ALA A 110 14.37 -15.54 -0.87
N ALA A 111 14.06 -16.74 -0.38
CA ALA A 111 12.78 -17.41 -0.66
C ALA A 111 11.60 -16.62 -0.08
N VAL A 112 11.72 -16.12 1.16
CA VAL A 112 10.67 -15.30 1.80
C VAL A 112 10.48 -13.97 1.07
N THR A 113 11.57 -13.28 0.72
CA THR A 113 11.47 -12.03 -0.05
C THR A 113 10.86 -12.27 -1.41
N GLY A 114 11.25 -13.35 -2.11
CA GLY A 114 10.69 -13.70 -3.42
C GLY A 114 9.18 -13.96 -3.36
N SER A 115 8.72 -14.73 -2.37
CA SER A 115 7.28 -14.98 -2.18
C SER A 115 6.50 -13.70 -1.86
N LEU A 116 7.09 -12.77 -1.11
CA LEU A 116 6.47 -11.47 -0.82
C LEU A 116 6.33 -10.62 -2.10
N THR A 117 7.37 -10.56 -2.93
CA THR A 117 7.34 -9.84 -4.21
C THR A 117 6.29 -10.43 -5.15
N GLU A 118 6.24 -11.76 -5.26
CA GLU A 118 5.25 -12.48 -6.07
C GLU A 118 3.81 -12.18 -5.59
N THR A 119 3.57 -12.24 -4.28
CA THR A 119 2.26 -11.93 -3.70
C THR A 119 1.85 -10.48 -3.93
N ARG A 120 2.78 -9.52 -3.80
CA ARG A 120 2.53 -8.10 -4.08
C ARG A 120 2.17 -7.87 -5.54
N ASN A 121 2.88 -8.51 -6.47
CA ASN A 121 2.60 -8.41 -7.90
C ASN A 121 1.22 -9.00 -8.24
N ALA A 122 0.90 -10.18 -7.71
CA ALA A 122 -0.40 -10.80 -7.89
C ALA A 122 -1.56 -9.94 -7.35
N LEU A 123 -1.36 -9.30 -6.20
CA LEU A 123 -2.33 -8.36 -5.63
C LEU A 123 -2.50 -7.12 -6.50
N ALA A 124 -1.40 -6.52 -6.96
CA ALA A 124 -1.45 -5.34 -7.84
C ALA A 124 -2.19 -5.66 -9.15
N GLU A 125 -1.94 -6.83 -9.74
CA GLU A 125 -2.64 -7.30 -10.93
C GLU A 125 -4.14 -7.52 -10.66
N ALA A 126 -4.49 -8.15 -9.53
CA ALA A 126 -5.88 -8.35 -9.15
C ALA A 126 -6.63 -7.02 -8.95
N VAL A 127 -6.03 -6.05 -8.26
CA VAL A 127 -6.60 -4.72 -8.05
C VAL A 127 -6.77 -3.99 -9.38
N GLN A 128 -5.78 -4.06 -10.27
CA GLN A 128 -5.88 -3.44 -11.59
C GLN A 128 -7.02 -4.06 -12.41
N ARG A 129 -7.16 -5.38 -12.42
CA ARG A 129 -8.27 -6.08 -13.11
C ARG A 129 -9.63 -5.65 -12.59
N GLU A 130 -9.82 -5.61 -11.27
CA GLU A 130 -11.10 -5.20 -10.68
C GLU A 130 -11.38 -3.71 -10.93
N THR A 131 -10.35 -2.85 -10.92
CA THR A 131 -10.50 -1.42 -11.21
C THR A 131 -10.92 -1.19 -12.65
N VAL A 132 -10.32 -1.90 -13.61
CA VAL A 132 -10.71 -1.85 -15.03
C VAL A 132 -12.15 -2.33 -15.20
N ARG A 133 -12.51 -3.47 -14.58
CA ARG A 133 -13.86 -4.01 -14.64
C ARG A 133 -14.90 -3.02 -14.09
N LEU A 134 -14.64 -2.43 -12.92
CA LEU A 134 -15.54 -1.43 -12.32
C LEU A 134 -15.66 -0.17 -13.18
N ALA A 135 -14.58 0.27 -13.82
CA ALA A 135 -14.61 1.40 -14.75
C ALA A 135 -15.48 1.09 -15.98
N ASP A 136 -15.37 -0.11 -16.55
CA ASP A 136 -16.19 -0.55 -17.68
C ASP A 136 -17.67 -0.69 -17.31
N GLU A 137 -17.98 -1.30 -16.16
CA GLU A 137 -19.35 -1.40 -15.65
C GLU A 137 -19.96 -0.02 -15.43
N LYS A 138 -19.20 0.93 -14.87
CA LYS A 138 -19.63 2.33 -14.70
C LYS A 138 -19.85 3.02 -16.04
N ALA A 139 -18.92 2.92 -16.99
CA ALA A 139 -19.06 3.53 -18.32
C ALA A 139 -20.29 2.99 -19.05
N ARG A 140 -20.59 1.70 -18.90
CA ARG A 140 -21.80 1.08 -19.43
C ARG A 140 -23.06 1.61 -18.77
N LEU A 141 -23.08 1.77 -17.45
CA LEU A 141 -24.20 2.38 -16.72
C LEU A 141 -24.42 3.85 -17.13
N GLU A 142 -23.35 4.64 -17.28
CA GLU A 142 -23.42 6.01 -17.76
C GLU A 142 -24.00 6.10 -19.18
N THR A 143 -23.59 5.20 -20.08
CA THR A 143 -24.13 5.12 -21.45
C THR A 143 -25.62 4.75 -21.45
N LEU A 144 -26.03 3.77 -20.62
CA LEU A 144 -27.43 3.37 -20.53
C LEU A 144 -28.31 4.44 -19.90
N LEU A 145 -27.77 5.27 -19.00
CA LEU A 145 -28.50 6.39 -18.39
C LEU A 145 -28.50 7.64 -19.27
N SER A 146 -27.53 7.81 -20.19
CA SER A 146 -27.46 8.98 -21.07
C SER A 146 -28.49 8.96 -22.22
N ASP A 147 -29.01 7.79 -22.58
CA ASP A 147 -29.92 7.62 -23.71
C ASP A 147 -31.38 8.05 -23.44
N VAL A 148 -31.68 8.58 -22.24
CA VAL A 148 -32.97 9.23 -21.97
C VAL A 148 -32.74 10.71 -21.65
N PRO A 149 -32.90 11.63 -22.61
CA PRO A 149 -32.80 13.06 -22.36
C PRO A 149 -34.01 13.51 -21.52
N VAL A 150 -33.92 13.37 -20.19
CA VAL A 150 -34.96 13.83 -19.28
C VAL A 150 -34.79 15.34 -19.06
N GLY A 151 -35.71 16.12 -19.62
CA GLY A 151 -35.88 17.52 -19.24
C GLY A 151 -36.45 17.63 -17.84
N VAL A 152 -35.83 18.43 -16.98
CA VAL A 152 -36.31 18.71 -15.62
C VAL A 152 -36.77 20.15 -15.54
N LEU A 153 -37.98 20.36 -15.00
CA LEU A 153 -38.59 21.66 -14.75
C LEU A 153 -39.02 21.71 -13.28
N LEU A 154 -38.64 22.77 -12.57
CA LEU A 154 -39.18 23.09 -11.24
C LEU A 154 -40.08 24.31 -11.36
N CYS A 155 -41.29 24.20 -10.82
CA CYS A 155 -42.26 25.29 -10.82
C CYS A 155 -42.68 25.64 -9.39
N SER A 156 -43.01 26.91 -9.15
CA SER A 156 -43.70 27.35 -7.93
C SER A 156 -45.14 26.83 -7.89
N ALA A 157 -45.82 26.98 -6.74
CA ALA A 157 -47.24 26.67 -6.60
C ALA A 157 -48.13 27.46 -7.59
N ASP A 158 -47.70 28.67 -7.96
CA ASP A 158 -48.35 29.50 -8.99
C ASP A 158 -47.93 29.13 -10.42
N HIS A 159 -47.27 27.99 -10.59
CA HIS A 159 -46.82 27.41 -11.86
C HIS A 159 -45.79 28.29 -12.61
N GLN A 160 -44.98 29.05 -11.87
CA GLN A 160 -43.87 29.82 -12.42
C GLN A 160 -42.59 28.98 -12.44
N LEU A 161 -41.85 29.02 -13.55
CA LEU A 161 -40.58 28.32 -13.70
C LEU A 161 -39.51 28.89 -12.76
N ALA A 162 -39.10 28.07 -11.79
CA ALA A 162 -38.02 28.38 -10.84
C ALA A 162 -36.67 27.78 -11.28
N PHE A 163 -36.68 26.65 -11.99
CA PHE A 163 -35.47 26.01 -12.50
C PHE A 163 -35.77 25.14 -13.73
N TYR A 164 -34.80 25.01 -14.62
CA TYR A 164 -34.80 24.03 -15.71
C TYR A 164 -33.37 23.62 -16.08
N ASN A 165 -33.21 22.43 -16.68
CA ASN A 165 -31.93 21.98 -17.24
C ASN A 165 -31.86 22.20 -18.76
N GLY A 166 -30.66 22.03 -19.36
CA GLY A 166 -30.45 22.20 -20.81
C GLY A 166 -31.37 21.34 -21.67
N GLN A 167 -31.57 20.08 -21.30
CA GLN A 167 -32.46 19.16 -22.04
C GLN A 167 -33.93 19.66 -22.07
N ALA A 168 -34.40 20.35 -21.03
CA ALA A 168 -35.73 20.94 -21.04
C ALA A 168 -35.87 22.06 -22.09
N VAL A 169 -34.79 22.80 -22.40
CA VAL A 169 -34.79 23.84 -23.44
C VAL A 169 -35.07 23.22 -24.81
N ASP A 170 -34.36 22.13 -25.13
CA ASP A 170 -34.48 21.43 -26.40
C ASP A 170 -35.85 20.76 -26.57
N LEU A 171 -36.40 20.22 -25.48
CA LEU A 171 -37.73 19.59 -25.45
C LEU A 171 -38.87 20.60 -25.61
N LEU A 172 -38.76 21.78 -24.98
CA LEU A 172 -39.77 22.84 -25.07
C LEU A 172 -39.78 23.54 -26.43
N GLY A 173 -38.71 23.43 -27.22
CA GLY A 173 -38.67 23.84 -28.63
C GLY A 173 -38.91 25.33 -28.88
N ALA A 174 -38.66 26.18 -27.88
CA ALA A 174 -39.05 27.59 -27.90
C ALA A 174 -38.08 28.53 -28.65
N GLY A 175 -37.00 28.01 -29.26
CA GLY A 175 -35.99 28.82 -29.98
C GLY A 175 -35.20 29.82 -29.10
N ALA A 176 -35.59 29.99 -27.85
CA ALA A 176 -34.97 30.80 -26.81
C ALA A 176 -35.08 30.08 -25.46
N ALA A 177 -34.14 30.34 -24.56
CA ALA A 177 -34.12 29.77 -23.22
C ALA A 177 -35.43 30.13 -22.47
N PRO A 178 -36.10 29.17 -21.80
CA PRO A 178 -37.26 29.47 -20.97
C PRO A 178 -36.89 30.56 -19.96
N GLY A 179 -37.56 31.71 -20.03
CA GLY A 179 -37.32 32.76 -19.03
C GLY A 179 -37.70 32.24 -17.64
N LEU A 180 -36.79 32.36 -16.66
CA LEU A 180 -37.12 32.17 -15.25
C LEU A 180 -38.24 33.15 -14.86
N ASP A 181 -39.04 32.78 -13.86
CA ASP A 181 -40.21 33.53 -13.38
C ASP A 181 -41.36 33.70 -14.39
N ARG A 182 -41.31 32.96 -15.51
CA ARG A 182 -42.44 32.86 -16.44
C ARG A 182 -43.33 31.68 -16.10
N LYS A 183 -44.63 31.82 -16.36
CA LYS A 183 -45.58 30.71 -16.24
C LYS A 183 -45.18 29.58 -17.20
N VAL A 184 -45.14 28.35 -16.68
CA VAL A 184 -44.87 27.14 -17.48
C VAL A 184 -45.86 26.98 -18.65
N PHE A 185 -47.06 27.53 -18.49
CA PHE A 185 -48.12 27.58 -19.49
C PHE A 185 -47.79 28.39 -20.74
N ALA A 186 -46.73 29.20 -20.71
CA ALA A 186 -46.21 29.85 -21.91
C ALA A 186 -45.61 28.84 -22.90
N TYR A 187 -45.18 27.66 -22.42
CA TYR A 187 -44.48 26.65 -23.20
C TYR A 187 -45.24 25.33 -23.29
N LEU A 188 -46.04 24.99 -22.27
CA LEU A 188 -46.82 23.75 -22.18
C LEU A 188 -48.32 24.02 -22.04
N ARG A 189 -49.16 23.11 -22.53
CA ARG A 189 -50.62 23.24 -22.38
C ARG A 189 -51.02 23.14 -20.91
N ASP A 190 -51.94 24.02 -20.53
CA ASP A 190 -52.35 24.22 -19.14
C ASP A 190 -53.08 22.99 -18.56
N GLY A 191 -54.11 22.50 -19.27
CA GLY A 191 -55.01 21.44 -18.79
C GLY A 191 -54.32 20.21 -18.18
N PRO A 192 -53.37 19.55 -18.88
CA PRO A 192 -52.68 18.38 -18.34
C PRO A 192 -51.85 18.64 -17.09
N ILE A 193 -51.24 19.83 -16.98
CA ILE A 193 -50.39 20.19 -15.84
C ILE A 193 -51.26 20.46 -14.61
N ARG A 194 -52.32 21.27 -14.75
CA ARG A 194 -53.27 21.52 -13.66
C ARG A 194 -53.93 20.24 -13.18
N GLN A 195 -54.40 19.40 -14.10
CA GLN A 195 -55.01 18.12 -13.73
C GLN A 195 -54.04 17.25 -12.94
N ALA A 196 -52.77 17.18 -13.35
CA ALA A 196 -51.77 16.44 -12.62
C ALA A 196 -51.48 17.04 -11.24
N HIS A 197 -51.49 18.38 -11.11
CA HIS A 197 -51.26 19.10 -9.86
C HIS A 197 -52.41 18.89 -8.89
N ASP A 198 -53.65 19.06 -9.35
CA ASP A 198 -54.84 18.90 -8.54
C ASP A 198 -54.96 17.45 -8.02
N ARG A 199 -54.57 16.45 -8.84
CA ARG A 199 -54.47 15.06 -8.38
C ARG A 199 -53.45 14.88 -7.26
N LEU A 200 -52.26 15.47 -7.37
CA LEU A 200 -51.22 15.37 -6.34
C LEU A 200 -51.60 16.09 -5.05
N VAL A 201 -52.21 17.27 -5.16
CA VAL A 201 -52.74 18.01 -4.00
C VAL A 201 -53.86 17.23 -3.31
N ALA A 202 -54.75 16.59 -4.07
CA ALA A 202 -55.82 15.77 -3.52
C ALA A 202 -55.30 14.49 -2.82
N ILE A 203 -54.19 13.92 -3.30
CA ILE A 203 -53.55 12.76 -2.66
C ILE A 203 -52.86 13.19 -1.35
N GLY A 204 -52.20 14.36 -1.33
CA GLY A 204 -51.58 14.92 -0.12
C GLY A 204 -50.35 14.15 0.38
N ASP A 205 -49.81 13.22 -0.41
CA ASP A 205 -48.61 12.43 -0.10
C ASP A 205 -47.38 13.06 -0.77
N PRO A 206 -46.31 13.42 0.00
CA PRO A 206 -45.08 13.98 -0.54
C PRO A 206 -44.31 13.03 -1.48
N ASP A 207 -44.56 11.72 -1.39
CA ASP A 207 -43.93 10.73 -2.28
C ASP A 207 -44.76 10.39 -3.53
N ALA A 208 -45.98 10.92 -3.63
CA ALA A 208 -46.83 10.69 -4.79
C ALA A 208 -46.28 11.34 -6.07
N ALA A 209 -46.39 10.61 -7.17
CA ALA A 209 -46.06 11.07 -8.51
C ALA A 209 -47.24 10.89 -9.45
N SER A 210 -47.43 11.85 -10.35
CA SER A 210 -48.51 11.86 -11.34
C SER A 210 -47.90 11.89 -12.73
N ASP A 211 -48.14 10.82 -13.50
CA ASP A 211 -47.75 10.76 -14.89
C ASP A 211 -48.70 11.61 -15.74
N LEU A 212 -48.14 12.35 -16.70
CA LEU A 212 -48.87 13.27 -17.54
C LEU A 212 -48.35 13.28 -18.98
N LEU A 213 -49.25 13.49 -19.92
CA LEU A 213 -48.95 13.75 -21.33
C LEU A 213 -49.34 15.19 -21.63
N CYS A 214 -48.37 16.01 -22.02
CA CYS A 214 -48.62 17.42 -22.29
C CYS A 214 -48.05 17.84 -23.64
N ALA A 215 -48.85 18.58 -24.41
CA ALA A 215 -48.40 19.14 -25.67
C ALA A 215 -47.68 20.47 -25.44
N THR A 216 -46.67 20.79 -26.25
CA THR A 216 -46.07 22.12 -26.24
C THR A 216 -47.02 23.15 -26.90
N VAL A 217 -46.88 24.42 -26.53
CA VAL A 217 -47.72 25.51 -27.08
C VAL A 217 -47.24 25.90 -28.49
N ALA A 218 -45.92 25.89 -28.71
CA ALA A 218 -45.28 26.36 -29.94
C ALA A 218 -45.19 25.32 -31.08
N GLY A 219 -45.42 24.03 -30.81
CA GLY A 219 -45.31 22.98 -31.82
C GLY A 219 -46.10 21.71 -31.48
N ALA A 220 -46.33 20.85 -32.48
CA ALA A 220 -47.12 19.61 -32.33
C ALA A 220 -46.36 18.48 -31.61
N ARG A 221 -45.56 18.79 -30.58
CA ARG A 221 -44.84 17.78 -29.79
C ARG A 221 -45.65 17.42 -28.56
N ILE A 222 -45.80 16.12 -28.31
CA ILE A 222 -46.37 15.59 -27.07
C ILE A 222 -45.22 15.08 -26.22
N LEU A 223 -45.13 15.56 -24.98
CA LEU A 223 -44.14 15.15 -24.00
C LEU A 223 -44.80 14.26 -22.96
N ALA A 224 -44.17 13.13 -22.67
CA ALA A 224 -44.48 12.32 -21.49
C ALA A 224 -43.62 12.80 -20.33
N GLY A 225 -44.23 13.05 -19.19
CA GLY A 225 -43.55 13.54 -18.00
C GLY A 225 -44.15 12.96 -16.73
N ARG A 226 -43.37 13.02 -15.65
CA ARG A 226 -43.78 12.67 -14.31
C ARG A 226 -43.64 13.90 -13.43
N MET A 227 -44.71 14.27 -12.72
CA MET A 227 -44.71 15.39 -11.80
C MET A 227 -44.78 14.89 -10.36
N ARG A 228 -44.06 15.58 -9.47
CA ARG A 228 -44.09 15.37 -8.02
C ARG A 228 -44.17 16.73 -7.34
N LEU A 229 -44.86 16.80 -6.20
CA LEU A 229 -44.82 17.98 -5.35
C LEU A 229 -43.58 17.89 -4.46
N VAL A 230 -42.84 18.98 -4.36
CA VAL A 230 -41.69 19.09 -3.47
C VAL A 230 -42.10 20.05 -2.37
N ALA A 231 -42.00 19.62 -1.11
CA ALA A 231 -42.24 20.50 0.03
C ALA A 231 -41.20 21.63 -0.02
N GLY A 232 -41.66 22.88 -0.16
CA GLY A 232 -40.81 24.05 -0.04
C GLY A 232 -40.28 24.12 1.39
N GLY A 233 -38.96 24.25 1.54
CA GLY A 233 -38.34 24.63 2.81
C GLY A 233 -38.64 26.08 3.17
#